data_AF-A0A7C5IBC8-F1
#
_entry.id   AF-A0A7C5IBC8-F1
#
_cell.length_a   1.000
_cell.length_b   1.000
_cell.length_c   1.000
_cell.angle_alpha   90.00
_cell.angle_beta   90.00
_cell.angle_gamma   90.00
#
_symmetry.space_group_name_H-M   'P 1'
#
loop_
_entity.id
_entity.type
_entity.pdbx_description
1 polymer ?
#
loop_
_entity_poly.entity_id
_entity_poly.type
_entity_poly.pdbx_seq_one_letter_code
_entity_poly.pdbx_strand_id
1 'polypeptide(L)'
;LDVFVAVADAGADTGAEPAKEVVREGAFRRVLEGAFQRVKGASDGALGAAVDAARRMPVQRVAIHGATVRYVEPGRNPEDPTTSLANLDLAVERGPSGGLSLRVTFECPEARARANEARLSIDPEKRQVSLSLVAAKLPLWPYRRALPLWVQSGRETVLQQTDIAIELTSSLLKAKGQVGVSGVGLALPHVSSVPLKGLDLEARGAFTLDLARGRASLAGGQVALSNIKIPLEFEADSLANGPKLRVKARVERGDAQAMLMSLPAEAIPALEGMRLAGTFAAELDLDMDTENLAQMKLDFRPDVSDLQVLDLGRGVNLDLLRHEFLHRIVEGGGKVISRMVGPSSPDWVPYSEVPKALIDALTQSEDSQFFSHHGFSVSAIRRSLQVNMERGGLYQGASTLSQQLVKNLFLSREKTLVRKLQEVLITWQLEKFLSKEKILELYLNVIEWGPEVFGLKQAAMHYFGKLPSELNLLEIAFLVAIIPNPKLYHAHFERGALSPAFDARVKGLIREMARRGLVTKEEADEAMAGRLRFVPIQPPPPSNEGLGLEPPGPPPPPPEEE
;
A
#
# COMPACT_ATOMS: atom_id res chain seq x y z
N LEU A 1 8.26 -6.80 -5.56
CA LEU A 1 7.61 -6.34 -4.32
C LEU A 1 7.84 -4.84 -4.12
N ASP A 2 9.09 -4.37 -4.03
CA ASP A 2 9.42 -2.95 -3.80
C ASP A 2 8.76 -1.96 -4.78
N VAL A 3 8.60 -2.34 -6.05
CA VAL A 3 7.92 -1.52 -7.08
C VAL A 3 6.41 -1.45 -6.86
N PHE A 4 5.77 -2.57 -6.49
CA PHE A 4 4.34 -2.62 -6.16
C PHE A 4 4.04 -1.90 -4.85
N VAL A 5 4.94 -2.04 -3.86
CA VAL A 5 4.90 -1.27 -2.61
C VAL A 5 5.05 0.22 -2.90
N ALA A 6 5.98 0.64 -3.77
CA ALA A 6 6.14 2.04 -4.14
C ALA A 6 4.91 2.62 -4.88
N VAL A 7 4.25 1.85 -5.75
CA VAL A 7 3.02 2.27 -6.45
C VAL A 7 1.83 2.33 -5.49
N ALA A 8 1.73 1.37 -4.56
CA ALA A 8 0.66 1.34 -3.56
C ALA A 8 0.87 2.40 -2.46
N ASP A 9 2.13 2.68 -2.11
CA ASP A 9 2.54 3.76 -1.20
C ASP A 9 2.38 5.15 -1.83
N ALA A 10 2.50 5.29 -3.16
CA ALA A 10 2.18 6.56 -3.85
C ALA A 10 0.69 6.95 -3.72
N GLY A 11 -0.20 5.98 -3.47
CA GLY A 11 -1.59 6.21 -3.09
C GLY A 11 -1.80 6.48 -1.60
N ALA A 12 -0.81 6.17 -0.76
CA ALA A 12 -0.86 6.42 0.68
C ALA A 12 -0.44 7.87 0.98
N ASP A 13 -1.28 8.58 1.73
CA ASP A 13 -0.97 9.93 2.22
C ASP A 13 0.10 9.85 3.32
N THR A 14 1.36 9.74 2.91
CA THR A 14 2.50 9.73 3.83
C THR A 14 2.92 11.17 4.08
N GLY A 15 2.25 11.87 5.00
CA GLY A 15 2.69 13.16 5.55
C GLY A 15 4.02 13.08 6.34
N ALA A 16 4.96 12.23 5.93
CA ALA A 16 6.31 12.17 6.48
C ALA A 16 7.21 13.17 5.74
N GLU A 17 8.06 13.85 6.50
CA GLU A 17 9.19 14.60 5.95
C GLU A 17 10.06 13.63 5.11
N PRO A 18 10.57 14.03 3.93
CA PRO A 18 11.73 13.35 3.38
C PRO A 18 12.83 13.46 4.44
N ALA A 19 13.28 12.33 4.98
CA ALA A 19 14.57 12.29 5.65
C ALA A 19 15.56 13.04 4.74
N LYS A 20 16.41 13.89 5.32
CA LYS A 20 17.43 14.70 4.63
C LYS A 20 18.51 13.82 3.98
N GLU A 21 18.13 12.84 3.18
CA GLU A 21 18.97 12.28 2.13
C GLU A 21 18.79 13.15 0.89
N VAL A 22 19.93 13.56 0.35
CA VAL A 22 20.04 14.37 -0.86
C VAL A 22 19.11 13.81 -1.95
N VAL A 23 18.03 14.54 -2.20
CA VAL A 23 17.10 14.33 -3.32
C VAL A 23 17.92 14.30 -4.60
N ARG A 24 17.99 13.14 -5.24
CA ARG A 24 18.62 13.00 -6.54
C ARG A 24 17.53 12.69 -7.55
N GLU A 25 17.37 13.56 -8.52
CA GLU A 25 16.52 13.37 -9.71
C GLU A 25 16.69 11.95 -10.28
N GLY A 26 15.57 11.29 -10.62
CA GLY A 26 15.56 9.94 -11.18
C GLY A 26 15.85 8.80 -10.19
N ALA A 27 15.55 8.93 -8.89
CA ALA A 27 15.84 7.85 -7.96
C ALA A 27 14.99 6.59 -8.19
N PHE A 28 13.73 6.72 -8.61
CA PHE A 28 12.93 5.54 -8.97
C PHE A 28 13.54 4.78 -10.16
N ARG A 29 13.96 5.52 -11.20
CA ARG A 29 14.73 4.98 -12.32
C ARG A 29 15.97 4.24 -11.82
N ARG A 30 16.78 4.86 -10.97
CA ARG A 30 17.97 4.23 -10.38
C ARG A 30 17.65 3.00 -9.53
N VAL A 31 16.51 2.96 -8.85
CA VAL A 31 16.06 1.79 -8.08
C VAL A 31 15.79 0.62 -9.01
N LEU A 32 15.07 0.84 -10.11
CA LEU A 32 14.80 -0.19 -11.12
C LEU A 32 16.08 -0.66 -11.82
N GLU A 33 16.91 0.28 -12.28
CA GLU A 33 18.20 -0.01 -12.90
C GLU A 33 19.11 -0.77 -11.93
N GLY A 34 19.20 -0.32 -10.68
CA GLY A 34 19.98 -0.97 -9.62
C GLY A 34 19.43 -2.35 -9.25
N ALA A 35 18.12 -2.54 -9.23
CA ALA A 35 17.51 -3.86 -9.05
C ALA A 35 17.88 -4.81 -10.19
N PHE A 36 17.80 -4.36 -11.44
CA PHE A 36 18.22 -5.14 -12.60
C PHE A 36 19.71 -5.50 -12.54
N GLN A 37 20.59 -4.55 -12.22
CA GLN A 37 22.02 -4.83 -12.07
C GLN A 37 22.32 -5.83 -10.94
N ARG A 38 21.60 -5.74 -9.80
CA ARG A 38 21.72 -6.72 -8.70
C ARG A 38 21.30 -8.12 -9.14
N VAL A 39 20.16 -8.25 -9.83
CA VAL A 39 19.69 -9.54 -10.36
C VAL A 39 20.67 -10.10 -11.37
N LYS A 40 21.18 -9.27 -12.28
CA LYS A 40 22.20 -9.66 -13.26
C LYS A 40 23.48 -10.16 -12.60
N GLY A 41 24.04 -9.39 -11.67
CA GLY A 41 25.25 -9.78 -10.94
C GLY A 41 25.06 -11.04 -10.09
N ALA A 42 23.92 -11.18 -9.41
CA ALA A 42 23.59 -12.40 -8.66
C ALA A 42 23.45 -13.62 -9.59
N SER A 43 22.84 -13.44 -10.76
CA SER A 43 22.69 -14.49 -11.78
C SER A 43 24.05 -14.94 -12.31
N ASP A 44 24.92 -14.01 -12.67
CA ASP A 44 26.28 -14.30 -13.14
C ASP A 44 27.11 -15.00 -12.06
N GLY A 45 27.03 -14.53 -10.81
CA GLY A 45 27.73 -15.12 -9.67
C GLY A 45 27.24 -16.55 -9.35
N ALA A 46 25.92 -16.76 -9.30
CA ALA A 46 25.33 -18.08 -9.07
C ALA A 46 25.68 -19.05 -10.19
N LEU A 47 25.61 -18.60 -11.44
CA LEU A 47 25.97 -19.40 -12.61
C LEU A 47 27.45 -19.80 -12.59
N GLY A 48 28.35 -18.85 -12.29
CA GLY A 48 29.78 -19.12 -12.14
C GLY A 48 30.07 -20.14 -11.05
N ALA A 49 29.53 -19.92 -9.85
CA ALA A 49 29.71 -20.84 -8.71
C ALA A 49 29.20 -22.26 -9.01
N ALA A 50 28.03 -22.38 -9.65
CA ALA A 50 27.45 -23.68 -10.01
C ALA A 50 28.32 -24.42 -11.04
N VAL A 51 28.78 -23.72 -12.08
CA VAL A 51 29.65 -24.30 -13.12
C VAL A 51 31.00 -24.73 -12.53
N ASP A 52 31.59 -23.91 -11.66
CA ASP A 52 32.87 -24.23 -11.01
C ASP A 52 32.72 -25.42 -10.05
N ALA A 53 31.63 -25.49 -9.28
CA ALA A 53 31.33 -26.62 -8.43
C ALA A 53 31.19 -27.92 -9.25
N ALA A 54 30.46 -27.86 -10.37
CA ALA A 54 30.31 -29.00 -11.27
C ALA A 54 31.65 -29.46 -11.88
N ARG A 55 32.56 -28.52 -12.19
CA ARG A 55 33.90 -28.83 -12.72
C ARG A 55 34.84 -29.45 -11.67
N ARG A 56 34.73 -29.04 -10.41
CA ARG A 56 35.54 -29.58 -9.30
C ARG A 56 35.09 -30.97 -8.85
N MET A 57 33.86 -31.36 -9.15
CA MET A 57 33.30 -32.65 -8.76
C MET A 57 33.89 -33.78 -9.63
N PRO A 58 34.37 -34.89 -9.03
CA PRO A 58 34.86 -36.04 -9.80
C PRO A 58 33.72 -36.69 -10.60
N VAL A 59 34.06 -37.32 -11.72
CA VAL A 59 33.11 -38.11 -12.52
C VAL A 59 32.68 -39.32 -11.70
N GLN A 60 31.45 -39.27 -11.20
CA GLN A 60 30.88 -40.32 -10.37
C GLN A 60 29.36 -40.30 -10.44
N ARG A 61 28.76 -41.46 -10.12
CA ARG A 61 27.32 -41.61 -9.86
C ARG A 61 27.16 -41.99 -8.41
N VAL A 62 26.33 -41.25 -7.69
CA VAL A 62 25.97 -41.51 -6.29
C VAL A 62 24.46 -41.65 -6.23
N ALA A 63 23.98 -42.74 -5.65
CA ALA A 63 22.58 -42.96 -5.39
C ALA A 63 22.38 -43.36 -3.92
N ILE A 64 21.46 -42.68 -3.25
CA ILE A 64 20.96 -43.00 -1.91
C ILE A 64 19.50 -43.38 -2.08
N HIS A 65 19.10 -44.52 -1.53
CA HIS A 65 17.72 -45.02 -1.65
C HIS A 65 17.07 -45.25 -0.28
N GLY A 66 15.79 -44.89 -0.16
CA GLY A 66 14.97 -45.18 1.01
C GLY A 66 15.42 -44.47 2.30
N ALA A 67 16.14 -43.35 2.19
CA ALA A 67 16.56 -42.60 3.37
C ALA A 67 15.35 -41.98 4.07
N THR A 68 15.40 -41.90 5.40
CA THR A 68 14.42 -41.18 6.21
C THR A 68 15.12 -40.05 6.94
N VAL A 69 14.65 -38.82 6.73
CA VAL A 69 15.16 -37.63 7.42
C VAL A 69 14.11 -37.20 8.44
N ARG A 70 14.46 -37.11 9.72
CA ARG A 70 13.56 -36.63 10.77
C ARG A 70 14.01 -35.27 11.29
N TYR A 71 13.12 -34.30 11.29
CA TYR A 71 13.33 -32.99 11.87
C TYR A 71 12.89 -33.01 13.33
N VAL A 72 13.84 -32.97 14.27
CA VAL A 72 13.56 -32.98 15.71
C VAL A 72 13.89 -31.59 16.27
N GLU A 73 12.89 -30.90 16.81
CA GLU A 73 13.14 -29.68 17.58
C GLU A 73 13.73 -30.02 18.95
N PRO A 74 14.70 -29.23 19.47
CA PRO A 74 15.22 -29.43 20.82
C PRO A 74 14.09 -29.49 21.86
N GLY A 75 14.04 -30.57 22.65
CA GLY A 75 13.02 -30.78 23.69
C GLY A 75 11.74 -31.50 23.25
N ARG A 76 11.62 -31.94 21.98
CA ARG A 76 10.49 -32.73 21.48
C ARG A 76 10.84 -34.21 21.27
N ASN A 77 9.80 -35.05 21.22
CA ASN A 77 9.92 -36.48 20.95
C ASN A 77 10.56 -36.71 19.56
N PRO A 78 11.74 -37.36 19.47
CA PRO A 78 12.39 -37.67 18.20
C PRO A 78 11.64 -38.70 17.34
N GLU A 79 10.60 -39.35 17.88
CA GLU A 79 9.78 -40.34 17.18
C GLU A 79 8.46 -39.78 16.62
N ASP A 80 8.24 -38.47 16.65
CA ASP A 80 7.05 -37.86 16.02
C ASP A 80 7.03 -38.14 14.50
N PRO A 81 6.10 -38.97 13.98
CA PRO A 81 6.08 -39.34 12.57
C PRO A 81 5.70 -38.16 11.66
N THR A 82 5.11 -37.09 12.21
CA THR A 82 4.73 -35.88 11.47
C THR A 82 5.91 -34.98 11.13
N THR A 83 7.13 -35.35 11.54
CA THR A 83 8.34 -34.56 11.27
C THR A 83 9.36 -35.26 10.38
N SER A 84 8.95 -36.33 9.70
CA SER A 84 9.83 -37.10 8.83
C SER A 84 9.59 -36.82 7.34
N LEU A 85 10.67 -36.79 6.54
CA LEU A 85 10.65 -37.07 5.10
C LEU A 85 11.02 -38.54 4.94
N ALA A 86 10.12 -39.34 4.40
CA ALA A 86 10.32 -40.77 4.17
C ALA A 86 10.64 -41.05 2.70
N ASN A 87 11.22 -42.23 2.43
CA ASN A 87 11.51 -42.69 1.08
C ASN A 87 12.28 -41.65 0.24
N LEU A 88 13.26 -40.99 0.87
CA LEU A 88 14.12 -40.05 0.20
C LEU A 88 15.11 -40.83 -0.67
N ASP A 89 14.97 -40.65 -1.98
CA ASP A 89 15.95 -41.08 -2.95
C ASP A 89 16.71 -39.86 -3.48
N LEU A 90 18.02 -39.94 -3.46
CA LEU A 90 18.91 -38.89 -3.97
C LEU A 90 19.83 -39.51 -5.00
N ALA A 91 19.78 -39.00 -6.23
CA ALA A 91 20.66 -39.41 -7.31
C ALA A 91 21.48 -38.19 -7.76
N VAL A 92 22.80 -38.33 -7.71
CA VAL A 92 23.76 -37.37 -8.25
C VAL A 92 24.56 -38.04 -9.35
N GLU A 93 24.52 -37.47 -10.54
CA GLU A 93 25.28 -37.95 -11.68
C GLU A 93 26.17 -36.85 -12.24
N ARG A 94 27.45 -37.14 -12.35
CA ARG A 94 28.42 -36.32 -13.06
C ARG A 94 28.85 -37.08 -14.32
N GLY A 95 28.40 -36.64 -15.49
CA GLY A 95 28.64 -37.30 -16.78
C GLY A 95 30.05 -37.07 -17.35
N PRO A 96 30.47 -37.81 -18.39
CA PRO A 96 31.82 -37.66 -18.96
C PRO A 96 32.09 -36.27 -19.57
N SER A 97 31.04 -35.59 -20.04
CA SER A 97 31.14 -34.32 -20.77
C SER A 97 31.26 -33.06 -19.92
N GLY A 98 30.97 -33.09 -18.62
CA GLY A 98 30.85 -31.83 -17.87
C GLY A 98 29.58 -31.69 -17.04
N GLY A 99 28.49 -32.29 -17.51
CA GLY A 99 27.17 -32.15 -16.89
C GLY A 99 27.11 -32.71 -15.48
N LEU A 100 26.46 -31.97 -14.58
CA LEU A 100 26.06 -32.40 -13.25
C LEU A 100 24.53 -32.43 -13.16
N SER A 101 23.96 -33.57 -12.77
CA SER A 101 22.54 -33.72 -12.50
C SER A 101 22.34 -34.17 -11.06
N LEU A 102 21.43 -33.51 -10.35
CA LEU A 102 20.93 -33.89 -9.03
C LEU A 102 19.42 -34.10 -9.17
N ARG A 103 18.95 -35.26 -8.71
CA ARG A 103 17.54 -35.58 -8.57
C ARG A 103 17.29 -35.99 -7.13
N VAL A 104 16.27 -35.39 -6.52
CA VAL A 104 15.81 -35.74 -5.19
C VAL A 104 14.32 -36.07 -5.29
N THR A 105 13.94 -37.27 -4.90
CA THR A 105 12.53 -37.66 -4.73
C THR A 105 12.29 -38.01 -3.28
N PHE A 106 11.13 -37.63 -2.75
CA PHE A 106 10.80 -37.91 -1.35
C PHE A 106 9.28 -37.93 -1.13
N GLU A 107 8.87 -38.64 -0.09
CA GLU A 107 7.48 -38.72 0.35
C GLU A 107 7.31 -37.97 1.68
N CYS A 108 6.24 -37.18 1.76
CA CYS A 108 5.80 -36.60 3.02
C CYS A 108 4.74 -37.51 3.65
N PRO A 109 4.82 -37.85 4.95
CA PRO A 109 3.85 -38.69 5.65
C PRO A 109 2.40 -38.23 5.50
N GLU A 110 2.16 -36.92 5.35
CA GLU A 110 0.82 -36.37 5.13
C GLU A 110 0.31 -36.45 3.68
N ALA A 111 1.12 -36.99 2.76
CA ALA A 111 0.90 -37.03 1.32
C ALA A 111 0.99 -38.48 0.80
N ARG A 112 0.02 -39.34 1.17
CA ARG A 112 0.01 -40.79 0.91
C ARG A 112 0.01 -41.23 -0.58
N ALA A 113 0.18 -40.35 -1.57
CA ALA A 113 -0.06 -40.72 -2.98
C ALA A 113 0.75 -39.97 -4.07
N ARG A 114 1.64 -39.02 -3.76
CA ARG A 114 2.44 -38.31 -4.79
C ARG A 114 3.86 -38.06 -4.31
N ALA A 115 4.84 -38.60 -5.04
CA ALA A 115 6.26 -38.32 -4.83
C ALA A 115 6.55 -36.86 -5.18
N ASN A 116 7.16 -36.12 -4.25
CA ASN A 116 7.72 -34.81 -4.54
C ASN A 116 9.06 -35.04 -5.27
N GLU A 117 9.36 -34.22 -6.27
CA GLU A 117 10.60 -34.32 -7.04
C GLU A 117 11.24 -32.95 -7.24
N ALA A 118 12.52 -32.84 -6.91
CA ALA A 118 13.36 -31.71 -7.26
C ALA A 118 14.48 -32.19 -8.20
N ARG A 119 14.68 -31.48 -9.32
CA ARG A 119 15.80 -31.73 -10.22
C ARG A 119 16.62 -30.47 -10.39
N LEU A 120 17.93 -30.60 -10.26
CA LEU A 120 18.91 -29.58 -10.61
C LEU A 120 19.81 -30.16 -11.69
N SER A 121 20.03 -29.43 -12.78
CA SER A 121 20.95 -29.78 -13.84
C SER A 121 21.87 -28.61 -14.12
N ILE A 122 23.15 -28.87 -14.27
CA ILE A 122 24.17 -27.89 -14.59
C ILE A 122 24.92 -28.39 -15.83
N ASP A 123 24.84 -27.63 -16.92
CA ASP A 123 25.59 -27.85 -18.15
C ASP A 123 26.72 -26.80 -18.21
N PRO A 124 27.97 -27.19 -17.92
CA PRO A 124 29.09 -26.24 -17.90
C PRO A 124 29.55 -25.80 -19.30
N GLU A 125 29.23 -26.55 -20.36
CA GLU A 125 29.57 -26.18 -21.73
C GLU A 125 28.64 -25.07 -22.22
N LYS A 126 27.34 -25.24 -22.01
CA LYS A 126 26.32 -24.23 -22.33
C LYS A 126 26.25 -23.09 -21.32
N ARG A 127 26.95 -23.22 -20.19
CA ARG A 127 26.81 -22.35 -19.01
C ARG A 127 25.34 -22.16 -18.67
N GLN A 128 24.67 -23.28 -18.39
CA GLN A 128 23.25 -23.34 -18.12
C GLN A 128 23.00 -24.07 -16.81
N VAL A 129 22.09 -23.53 -16.00
CA VAL A 129 21.54 -24.15 -14.80
C VAL A 129 20.04 -24.30 -14.99
N SER A 130 19.51 -25.48 -14.69
CA SER A 130 18.07 -25.75 -14.74
C SER A 130 17.63 -26.34 -13.42
N LEU A 131 16.60 -25.77 -12.82
CA LEU A 131 15.96 -26.23 -11.59
C LEU A 131 14.50 -26.54 -11.90
N SER A 132 14.01 -27.69 -11.46
CA SER A 132 12.57 -27.97 -11.46
C SER A 132 12.13 -28.54 -10.12
N LEU A 133 10.92 -28.19 -9.71
CA LEU A 133 10.30 -28.67 -8.48
C LEU A 133 8.85 -29.03 -8.77
N VAL A 134 8.52 -30.29 -8.55
CA VAL A 134 7.16 -30.80 -8.51
C VAL A 134 6.85 -31.16 -7.07
N ALA A 135 5.94 -30.41 -6.46
CA ALA A 135 5.50 -30.65 -5.09
C ALA A 135 3.99 -30.70 -5.03
N ALA A 136 3.47 -31.88 -4.70
CA ALA A 136 2.03 -32.06 -4.52
C ALA A 136 1.57 -31.56 -3.15
N LYS A 137 2.37 -31.84 -2.12
CA LYS A 137 2.12 -31.46 -0.73
C LYS A 137 3.44 -31.53 0.04
N LEU A 138 4.05 -30.38 0.26
CA LEU A 138 5.32 -30.21 0.95
C LEU A 138 5.14 -29.24 2.13
N PRO A 139 5.19 -29.73 3.39
CA PRO A 139 5.17 -28.87 4.57
C PRO A 139 6.36 -27.90 4.56
N LEU A 140 6.10 -26.61 4.80
CA LEU A 140 7.15 -25.58 4.75
C LEU A 140 7.80 -25.29 6.10
N TRP A 141 7.17 -25.70 7.22
CA TRP A 141 7.69 -25.46 8.57
C TRP A 141 9.13 -25.94 8.83
N PRO A 142 9.64 -27.06 8.27
CA PRO A 142 11.03 -27.48 8.49
C PRO A 142 12.02 -26.50 7.86
N TYR A 143 11.57 -25.80 6.81
CA TYR A 143 12.37 -24.88 6.00
C TYR A 143 12.20 -23.42 6.43
N ARG A 144 11.53 -23.14 7.55
CA ARG A 144 11.25 -21.78 8.03
C ARG A 144 12.48 -20.85 8.07
N ARG A 145 13.68 -21.39 8.31
CA ARG A 145 14.94 -20.63 8.33
C ARG A 145 15.47 -20.27 6.94
N ALA A 146 15.07 -21.01 5.91
CA ALA A 146 15.42 -20.76 4.52
C ALA A 146 14.37 -19.89 3.80
N LEU A 147 13.18 -19.73 4.38
CA LEU A 147 12.15 -18.85 3.85
C LEU A 147 12.52 -17.37 4.10
N PRO A 148 12.07 -16.46 3.23
CA PRO A 148 12.21 -15.03 3.48
C PRO A 148 11.59 -14.62 4.82
N LEU A 149 12.19 -13.62 5.50
CA LEU A 149 11.73 -13.16 6.82
C LEU A 149 10.27 -12.67 6.86
N TRP A 150 9.74 -12.25 5.71
CA TRP A 150 8.35 -11.82 5.56
C TRP A 150 7.37 -12.99 5.41
N VAL A 151 7.85 -14.22 5.21
CA VAL A 151 7.05 -15.44 5.17
C VAL A 151 7.05 -16.09 6.55
N GLN A 152 5.87 -16.20 7.15
CA GLN A 152 5.64 -16.98 8.34
C GLN A 152 5.10 -18.34 7.93
N SER A 153 5.77 -19.40 8.36
CA SER A 153 5.32 -20.77 8.13
C SER A 153 5.07 -21.49 9.46
N GLY A 154 3.85 -21.97 9.62
CA GLY A 154 3.44 -22.89 10.68
C GLY A 154 3.33 -24.32 10.16
N ARG A 155 2.85 -25.24 11.00
CA ARG A 155 2.66 -26.66 10.61
C ARG A 155 1.56 -26.82 9.56
N GLU A 156 0.63 -25.88 9.51
CA GLU A 156 -0.44 -25.72 8.53
C GLU A 156 0.04 -25.20 7.17
N THR A 157 1.24 -24.61 7.10
CA THR A 157 1.75 -24.01 5.86
C THR A 157 2.29 -25.09 4.94
N VAL A 158 1.64 -25.25 3.78
CA VAL A 158 1.96 -26.32 2.84
C VAL A 158 2.10 -25.79 1.43
N LEU A 159 3.22 -26.10 0.79
CA LEU A 159 3.41 -25.92 -0.63
C LEU A 159 2.68 -27.05 -1.36
N GLN A 160 1.73 -26.71 -2.23
CA GLN A 160 0.87 -27.65 -2.91
C GLN A 160 0.70 -27.27 -4.39
N GLN A 161 0.22 -28.22 -5.19
CA GLN A 161 -0.07 -28.02 -6.61
C GLN A 161 1.07 -27.33 -7.38
N THR A 162 2.32 -27.58 -6.98
CA THR A 162 3.48 -26.85 -7.47
C THR A 162 4.17 -27.65 -8.56
N ASP A 163 4.40 -26.98 -9.68
CA ASP A 163 5.19 -27.46 -10.81
C ASP A 163 5.90 -26.24 -11.38
N ILE A 164 7.17 -26.07 -11.03
CA ILE A 164 8.00 -24.96 -11.49
C ILE A 164 9.24 -25.47 -12.21
N ALA A 165 9.61 -24.76 -13.26
CA ALA A 165 10.86 -24.92 -13.99
C ALA A 165 11.53 -23.56 -14.13
N ILE A 166 12.79 -23.47 -13.69
CA ILE A 166 13.64 -22.30 -13.77
C ILE A 166 14.86 -22.68 -14.61
N GLU A 167 15.21 -21.84 -15.56
CA GLU A 167 16.38 -21.98 -16.41
C GLU A 167 17.18 -20.69 -16.38
N LEU A 168 18.47 -20.80 -16.10
CA LEU A 168 19.40 -19.68 -16.03
C LEU A 168 20.60 -19.94 -16.95
N THR A 169 20.88 -19.00 -17.82
CA THR A 169 22.09 -18.93 -18.65
C THR A 169 22.81 -17.60 -18.42
N SER A 170 23.91 -17.36 -19.12
CA SER A 170 24.65 -16.09 -19.05
C SER A 170 23.87 -14.88 -19.57
N SER A 171 22.80 -15.09 -20.34
CA SER A 171 22.02 -14.00 -20.95
C SER A 171 20.53 -14.07 -20.65
N LEU A 172 20.05 -15.13 -20.01
CA LEU A 172 18.63 -15.42 -19.93
C LEU A 172 18.28 -16.09 -18.61
N LEU A 173 17.25 -15.56 -17.94
CA LEU A 173 16.56 -16.23 -16.85
C LEU A 173 15.12 -16.48 -17.27
N LYS A 174 14.68 -17.74 -17.27
CA LYS A 174 13.30 -18.14 -17.52
C LYS A 174 12.76 -18.84 -16.28
N ALA A 175 11.52 -18.55 -15.92
CA ALA A 175 10.80 -19.28 -14.90
C ALA A 175 9.39 -19.54 -15.41
N LYS A 176 8.94 -20.79 -15.44
CA LYS A 176 7.59 -21.16 -15.86
C LYS A 176 7.01 -22.14 -14.88
N GLY A 177 5.72 -22.01 -14.60
CA GLY A 177 5.02 -23.00 -13.79
C GLY A 177 3.86 -22.44 -13.03
N GLN A 178 3.48 -23.19 -12.00
CA GLN A 178 2.50 -22.82 -11.00
C GLN A 178 3.01 -23.17 -9.60
N VAL A 179 2.64 -22.36 -8.63
CA VAL A 179 2.95 -22.52 -7.20
C VAL A 179 1.68 -22.25 -6.43
N GLY A 180 1.27 -23.20 -5.60
CA GLY A 180 0.22 -23.03 -4.61
C GLY A 180 0.81 -23.11 -3.20
N VAL A 181 0.41 -22.22 -2.32
CA VAL A 181 0.76 -22.28 -0.89
C VAL A 181 -0.51 -22.08 -0.09
N SER A 182 -0.82 -23.01 0.80
CA SER A 182 -1.92 -22.88 1.74
C SER A 182 -1.44 -22.55 3.15
N GLY A 183 -2.29 -21.86 3.90
CA GLY A 183 -2.05 -21.55 5.31
C GLY A 183 -0.78 -20.74 5.56
N VAL A 184 -0.37 -19.87 4.62
CA VAL A 184 0.85 -19.05 4.80
C VAL A 184 0.54 -17.79 5.60
N GLY A 185 1.44 -17.43 6.50
CA GLY A 185 1.43 -16.12 7.15
C GLY A 185 2.35 -15.15 6.42
N LEU A 186 1.94 -13.89 6.30
CA LEU A 186 2.73 -12.82 5.69
C LEU A 186 2.91 -11.65 6.65
N ALA A 187 4.16 -11.39 7.02
CA ALA A 187 4.56 -10.23 7.82
C ALA A 187 5.06 -9.13 6.88
N LEU A 188 4.13 -8.30 6.41
CA LEU A 188 4.39 -7.21 5.48
C LEU A 188 3.90 -5.88 6.10
N PRO A 189 4.76 -5.15 6.85
CA PRO A 189 4.36 -3.95 7.60
C PRO A 189 3.70 -2.84 6.74
N HIS A 190 4.10 -2.72 5.47
CA HIS A 190 3.50 -1.79 4.53
C HIS A 190 2.10 -2.23 4.06
N VAL A 191 1.80 -3.53 4.10
CA VAL A 191 0.49 -4.09 3.74
C VAL A 191 -0.45 -4.06 4.93
N SER A 192 0.00 -4.53 6.09
CA SER A 192 -0.76 -4.61 7.34
C SER A 192 0.16 -4.40 8.54
N SER A 193 -0.33 -3.73 9.59
CA SER A 193 0.38 -3.51 10.85
C SER A 193 0.49 -4.80 11.67
N VAL A 194 -0.41 -5.76 11.42
CA VAL A 194 -0.43 -7.09 12.02
C VAL A 194 -0.15 -8.13 10.93
N PRO A 195 0.66 -9.18 11.19
CA PRO A 195 0.88 -10.25 10.22
C PRO A 195 -0.44 -10.88 9.77
N LEU A 196 -0.61 -11.00 8.45
CA LEU A 196 -1.74 -11.72 7.86
C LEU A 196 -1.49 -13.21 8.04
N LYS A 197 -2.52 -13.98 8.40
CA LYS A 197 -2.39 -15.43 8.69
C LYS A 197 -3.33 -16.24 7.82
N GLY A 198 -3.00 -17.52 7.65
CA GLY A 198 -3.89 -18.50 7.02
C GLY A 198 -4.22 -18.20 5.56
N LEU A 199 -3.32 -17.55 4.83
CA LEU A 199 -3.56 -17.17 3.45
C LEU A 199 -3.38 -18.37 2.50
N ASP A 200 -4.29 -18.49 1.55
CA ASP A 200 -4.17 -19.41 0.43
C ASP A 200 -3.82 -18.62 -0.83
N LEU A 201 -2.62 -18.84 -1.34
CA LEU A 201 -2.05 -18.13 -2.48
C LEU A 201 -1.72 -19.09 -3.61
N GLU A 202 -2.09 -18.71 -4.83
CA GLU A 202 -1.66 -19.40 -6.04
C GLU A 202 -1.01 -18.38 -6.98
N ALA A 203 0.07 -18.78 -7.66
CA ALA A 203 0.68 -17.99 -8.71
C ALA A 203 1.05 -18.91 -9.88
N ARG A 204 0.75 -18.49 -11.10
CA ARG A 204 1.13 -19.20 -12.32
C ARG A 204 1.57 -18.24 -13.42
N GLY A 205 2.42 -18.71 -14.33
CA GLY A 205 2.83 -17.96 -15.51
C GLY A 205 4.17 -18.40 -16.08
N ALA A 206 4.60 -17.69 -17.13
CA ALA A 206 5.91 -17.84 -17.74
C ALA A 206 6.65 -16.50 -17.76
N PHE A 207 7.60 -16.35 -16.85
CA PHE A 207 8.49 -15.21 -16.73
C PHE A 207 9.76 -15.41 -17.56
N THR A 208 10.18 -14.38 -18.28
CA THR A 208 11.46 -14.33 -19.01
C THR A 208 12.17 -13.02 -18.70
N LEU A 209 13.46 -13.08 -18.40
CA LEU A 209 14.36 -11.95 -18.23
C LEU A 209 15.59 -12.14 -19.12
N ASP A 210 15.66 -11.36 -20.19
CA ASP A 210 16.84 -11.23 -21.04
C ASP A 210 17.83 -10.25 -20.39
N LEU A 211 18.87 -10.80 -19.76
CA LEU A 211 19.91 -10.06 -19.05
C LEU A 211 20.85 -9.28 -19.98
N ALA A 212 20.90 -9.66 -21.27
CA ALA A 212 21.71 -9.00 -22.28
C ALA A 212 20.99 -7.77 -22.83
N ARG A 213 19.71 -7.90 -23.15
CA ARG A 213 18.88 -6.81 -23.69
C ARG A 213 18.21 -5.95 -22.62
N GLY A 214 18.18 -6.41 -21.36
CA GLY A 214 17.47 -5.74 -20.28
C GLY A 214 15.96 -5.74 -20.51
N ARG A 215 15.41 -6.87 -20.95
CA ARG A 215 13.97 -7.03 -21.21
C ARG A 215 13.40 -8.09 -20.29
N ALA A 216 12.27 -7.80 -19.65
CA ALA A 216 11.51 -8.76 -18.87
C ALA A 216 10.08 -8.90 -19.41
N SER A 217 9.51 -10.08 -19.30
CA SER A 217 8.10 -10.31 -19.61
C SER A 217 7.50 -11.41 -18.75
N LEU A 218 6.20 -11.32 -18.50
CA LEU A 218 5.38 -12.36 -17.88
C LEU A 218 4.20 -12.66 -18.80
N ALA A 219 4.18 -13.87 -19.36
CA ALA A 219 3.09 -14.36 -20.19
C ALA A 219 2.18 -15.31 -19.41
N GLY A 220 0.86 -15.18 -19.58
CA GLY A 220 -0.13 -16.01 -18.90
C GLY A 220 -0.06 -15.92 -17.38
N GLY A 221 0.37 -14.77 -16.85
CA GLY A 221 0.49 -14.52 -15.43
C GLY A 221 -0.88 -14.52 -14.77
N GLN A 222 -1.00 -15.19 -13.63
CA GLN A 222 -2.16 -15.08 -12.76
C GLN A 222 -1.73 -15.27 -11.31
N VAL A 223 -2.24 -14.41 -10.44
CA VAL A 223 -2.18 -14.59 -8.98
C VAL A 223 -3.59 -14.86 -8.49
N ALA A 224 -3.75 -15.80 -7.57
CA ALA A 224 -4.99 -16.00 -6.85
C ALA A 224 -4.77 -15.85 -5.35
N LEU A 225 -5.73 -15.19 -4.70
CA LEU A 225 -5.86 -15.13 -3.25
C LEU A 225 -7.21 -15.75 -2.91
N SER A 226 -7.20 -16.96 -2.36
CA SER A 226 -8.41 -17.76 -2.12
C SER A 226 -9.26 -17.84 -3.41
N ASN A 227 -10.43 -17.19 -3.45
CA ASN A 227 -11.33 -17.21 -4.61
C ASN A 227 -11.11 -16.05 -5.59
N ILE A 228 -10.26 -15.07 -5.26
CA ILE A 228 -9.99 -13.91 -6.11
C ILE A 228 -8.88 -14.26 -7.10
N LYS A 229 -9.18 -14.24 -8.40
CA LYS A 229 -8.21 -14.50 -9.47
C LYS A 229 -7.87 -13.20 -10.19
N ILE A 230 -6.58 -12.93 -10.32
CA ILE A 230 -6.04 -11.73 -10.91
C ILE A 230 -5.08 -12.13 -12.05
N PRO A 231 -5.59 -12.30 -13.28
CA PRO A 231 -4.76 -12.34 -14.46
C PRO A 231 -3.90 -11.07 -14.54
N LEU A 232 -2.61 -11.24 -14.82
CA LEU A 232 -1.67 -10.14 -14.98
C LEU A 232 -0.68 -10.38 -16.11
N GLU A 233 -0.42 -9.33 -16.87
CA GLU A 233 0.59 -9.25 -17.90
C GLU A 233 1.59 -8.17 -17.51
N PHE A 234 2.85 -8.45 -17.76
CA PHE A 234 3.94 -7.53 -17.46
C PHE A 234 4.95 -7.58 -18.60
N GLU A 235 5.34 -6.42 -19.09
CA GLU A 235 6.48 -6.24 -19.97
C GLU A 235 7.34 -5.10 -19.44
N ALA A 236 8.66 -5.29 -19.51
CA ALA A 236 9.61 -4.24 -19.25
C ALA A 236 10.74 -4.27 -20.27
N ASP A 237 11.13 -3.11 -20.76
CA ASP A 237 12.22 -2.93 -21.71
C ASP A 237 13.24 -1.94 -21.14
N SER A 238 14.46 -1.95 -21.68
CA SER A 238 15.53 -1.03 -21.30
C SER A 238 15.82 -0.99 -19.79
N LEU A 239 15.68 -2.12 -19.09
CA LEU A 239 15.85 -2.22 -17.64
C LEU A 239 17.22 -1.76 -17.12
N ALA A 240 18.24 -1.74 -17.99
CA ALA A 240 19.56 -1.26 -17.64
C ALA A 240 19.69 0.27 -17.67
N ASN A 241 18.94 0.95 -18.54
CA ASN A 241 19.04 2.39 -18.79
C ASN A 241 17.68 2.92 -19.26
N GLY A 242 16.98 3.68 -18.42
CA GLY A 242 15.67 4.23 -18.75
C GLY A 242 14.58 3.15 -18.90
N PRO A 243 14.25 2.40 -17.83
CA PRO A 243 13.23 1.37 -17.88
C PRO A 243 11.90 1.86 -18.44
N LYS A 244 11.29 1.06 -19.31
CA LYS A 244 9.91 1.23 -19.77
C LYS A 244 9.08 0.06 -19.27
N LEU A 245 7.94 0.34 -18.66
CA LEU A 245 7.10 -0.65 -17.98
C LEU A 245 5.70 -0.62 -18.57
N ARG A 246 5.17 -1.81 -18.90
CA ARG A 246 3.78 -2.02 -19.28
C ARG A 246 3.19 -3.09 -18.38
N VAL A 247 2.11 -2.76 -17.68
CA VAL A 247 1.44 -3.64 -16.73
C VAL A 247 -0.05 -3.64 -17.04
N LYS A 248 -0.61 -4.84 -17.21
CA LYS A 248 -2.05 -5.04 -17.28
C LYS A 248 -2.46 -6.00 -16.19
N ALA A 249 -3.48 -5.65 -15.43
CA ALA A 249 -4.07 -6.54 -14.45
C ALA A 249 -5.59 -6.41 -14.51
N ARG A 250 -6.29 -7.52 -14.30
CA ARG A 250 -7.75 -7.54 -14.24
C ARG A 250 -8.19 -8.35 -13.03
N VAL A 251 -9.16 -7.84 -12.29
CA VAL A 251 -9.98 -8.63 -11.38
C VAL A 251 -11.22 -9.03 -12.17
N GLU A 252 -11.38 -10.33 -12.41
CA GLU A 252 -12.55 -10.85 -13.12
C GLU A 252 -13.83 -10.54 -12.33
N ARG A 253 -14.94 -10.34 -13.03
CA ARG A 253 -16.23 -10.09 -12.38
C ARG A 253 -16.59 -11.28 -11.49
N GLY A 254 -16.83 -11.00 -10.22
CA GLY A 254 -17.31 -12.00 -9.27
C GLY A 254 -18.15 -11.39 -8.16
N ASP A 255 -18.73 -12.26 -7.35
CA ASP A 255 -19.57 -11.87 -6.22
C ASP A 255 -18.76 -11.07 -5.19
N ALA A 256 -19.25 -9.86 -4.87
CA ALA A 256 -18.50 -8.92 -4.04
C ALA A 256 -18.37 -9.40 -2.59
N GLN A 257 -19.40 -10.08 -2.05
CA GLN A 257 -19.33 -10.64 -0.70
C GLN A 257 -18.30 -11.77 -0.62
N ALA A 258 -18.28 -12.67 -1.62
CA ALA A 258 -17.32 -13.75 -1.68
C ALA A 258 -15.87 -13.24 -1.81
N MET A 259 -15.66 -12.15 -2.56
CA MET A 259 -14.35 -11.49 -2.63
C MET A 259 -13.96 -10.89 -1.28
N LEU A 260 -14.87 -10.20 -0.58
CA LEU A 260 -14.60 -9.65 0.75
C LEU A 260 -14.24 -10.76 1.75
N MET A 261 -14.99 -11.86 1.76
CA MET A 261 -14.75 -13.03 2.62
C MET A 261 -13.48 -13.81 2.27
N SER A 262 -12.87 -13.53 1.11
CA SER A 262 -11.58 -14.10 0.73
C SER A 262 -10.39 -13.35 1.34
N LEU A 263 -10.61 -12.15 1.88
CA LEU A 263 -9.61 -11.39 2.61
C LEU A 263 -9.58 -11.87 4.07
N PRO A 264 -8.38 -12.00 4.69
CA PRO A 264 -8.29 -12.32 6.10
C PRO A 264 -8.91 -11.20 6.95
N ALA A 265 -9.54 -11.53 8.08
CA ALA A 265 -10.21 -10.55 8.93
C ALA A 265 -9.26 -9.45 9.42
N GLU A 266 -7.99 -9.80 9.67
CA GLU A 266 -6.93 -8.87 10.06
C GLU A 266 -6.63 -7.82 8.97
N ALA A 267 -7.00 -8.08 7.70
CA ALA A 267 -6.85 -7.14 6.60
C ALA A 267 -8.00 -6.14 6.46
N ILE A 268 -9.09 -6.25 7.24
CA ILE A 268 -10.26 -5.35 7.12
C ILE A 268 -10.94 -5.07 8.48
N PRO A 269 -10.21 -4.70 9.55
CA PRO A 269 -10.77 -4.58 10.90
C PRO A 269 -11.90 -3.55 11.03
N ALA A 270 -11.85 -2.40 10.34
CA ALA A 270 -12.90 -1.38 10.40
C ALA A 270 -14.17 -1.78 9.62
N LEU A 271 -14.05 -2.76 8.71
CA LEU A 271 -15.13 -3.30 7.90
C LEU A 271 -15.56 -4.69 8.37
N GLU A 272 -15.21 -5.08 9.60
CA GLU A 272 -15.65 -6.33 10.18
C GLU A 272 -17.20 -6.37 10.23
N GLY A 273 -17.78 -7.42 9.64
CA GLY A 273 -19.22 -7.57 9.50
C GLY A 273 -19.82 -6.80 8.32
N MET A 274 -19.01 -6.17 7.46
CA MET A 274 -19.50 -5.52 6.23
C MET A 274 -20.24 -6.52 5.35
N ARG A 275 -21.39 -6.08 4.82
CA ARG A 275 -22.24 -6.86 3.92
C ARG A 275 -22.38 -6.16 2.60
N LEU A 276 -22.06 -6.89 1.53
CA LEU A 276 -22.11 -6.47 0.15
C LEU A 276 -23.14 -7.31 -0.61
N ALA A 277 -23.71 -6.72 -1.66
CA ALA A 277 -24.48 -7.42 -2.68
C ALA A 277 -24.03 -6.99 -4.08
N GLY A 278 -24.27 -7.85 -5.07
CA GLY A 278 -23.86 -7.61 -6.45
C GLY A 278 -22.43 -8.06 -6.75
N THR A 279 -21.86 -7.54 -7.84
CA THR A 279 -20.55 -7.95 -8.34
C THR A 279 -19.50 -6.83 -8.28
N PHE A 280 -18.24 -7.24 -8.29
CA PHE A 280 -17.10 -6.36 -8.44
C PHE A 280 -16.20 -6.87 -9.57
N ALA A 281 -15.72 -5.95 -10.40
CA ALA A 281 -14.63 -6.20 -11.34
C ALA A 281 -13.72 -4.97 -11.42
N ALA A 282 -12.49 -5.14 -11.89
CA ALA A 282 -11.61 -4.00 -12.12
C ALA A 282 -10.56 -4.29 -13.18
N GLU A 283 -10.14 -3.26 -13.90
CA GLU A 283 -9.03 -3.30 -14.84
C GLU A 283 -8.00 -2.22 -14.51
N LEU A 284 -6.73 -2.57 -14.65
CA LEU A 284 -5.59 -1.68 -14.53
C LEU A 284 -4.74 -1.81 -15.79
N ASP A 285 -4.47 -0.68 -16.46
CA ASP A 285 -3.51 -0.56 -17.55
C ASP A 285 -2.53 0.58 -17.21
N LEU A 286 -1.25 0.23 -17.07
CA LEU A 286 -0.15 1.15 -16.80
C LEU A 286 0.86 1.05 -17.93
N ASP A 287 1.14 2.16 -18.59
CA ASP A 287 2.21 2.31 -19.58
C ASP A 287 3.09 3.51 -19.18
N MET A 288 4.37 3.24 -18.96
CA MET A 288 5.25 4.18 -18.30
C MET A 288 6.67 4.11 -18.85
N ASP A 289 7.14 5.25 -19.34
CA ASP A 289 8.53 5.50 -19.70
C ASP A 289 9.19 6.31 -18.58
N THR A 290 10.17 5.73 -17.87
CA THR A 290 10.83 6.44 -16.77
C THR A 290 11.68 7.62 -17.22
N GLU A 291 11.99 7.75 -18.52
CA GLU A 291 12.65 8.94 -19.08
C GLU A 291 11.65 10.03 -19.44
N ASN A 292 10.37 9.70 -19.60
CA ASN A 292 9.31 10.63 -19.98
C ASN A 292 8.02 10.36 -19.20
N LEU A 293 8.07 10.63 -17.90
CA LEU A 293 6.94 10.43 -16.99
C LEU A 293 5.74 11.31 -17.34
N ALA A 294 5.96 12.43 -18.03
CA ALA A 294 4.88 13.30 -18.53
C ALA A 294 3.92 12.58 -19.49
N GLN A 295 4.39 11.55 -20.20
CA GLN A 295 3.57 10.73 -21.11
C GLN A 295 2.99 9.45 -20.48
N MET A 296 3.21 9.23 -19.18
CA MET A 296 2.68 8.08 -18.47
C MET A 296 1.16 7.96 -18.64
N LYS A 297 0.70 6.76 -18.97
CA LYS A 297 -0.72 6.38 -19.02
C LYS A 297 -1.01 5.47 -17.84
N LEU A 298 -2.04 5.82 -17.09
CA LEU A 298 -2.55 5.03 -15.98
C LEU A 298 -4.07 5.06 -16.07
N ASP A 299 -4.64 3.94 -16.50
CA ASP A 299 -6.08 3.73 -16.58
C ASP A 299 -6.46 2.70 -15.52
N PHE A 300 -7.27 3.12 -14.55
CA PHE A 300 -7.92 2.22 -13.60
C PHE A 300 -9.43 2.29 -13.80
N ARG A 301 -10.05 1.16 -14.11
CA ARG A 301 -11.47 1.06 -14.46
C ARG A 301 -12.16 0.05 -13.55
N PRO A 302 -12.65 0.48 -12.38
CA PRO A 302 -13.48 -0.37 -11.53
C PRO A 302 -14.89 -0.47 -12.13
N ASP A 303 -15.46 -1.67 -12.11
CA ASP A 303 -16.88 -1.88 -12.36
C ASP A 303 -17.57 -2.19 -11.03
N VAL A 304 -18.34 -1.20 -10.58
CA VAL A 304 -19.15 -1.22 -9.36
C VAL A 304 -20.61 -0.89 -9.68
N SER A 305 -21.02 -1.15 -10.92
CA SER A 305 -22.34 -0.74 -11.44
C SER A 305 -23.51 -1.41 -10.71
N ASP A 306 -23.33 -2.65 -10.27
CA ASP A 306 -24.30 -3.44 -9.51
C ASP A 306 -23.90 -3.65 -8.04
N LEU A 307 -22.75 -3.12 -7.62
CA LEU A 307 -22.26 -3.24 -6.25
C LEU A 307 -23.11 -2.39 -5.29
N GLN A 308 -23.62 -3.03 -4.24
CA GLN A 308 -24.37 -2.41 -3.16
C GLN A 308 -23.72 -2.70 -1.81
N VAL A 309 -23.54 -1.65 -1.01
CA VAL A 309 -23.19 -1.80 0.41
C VAL A 309 -24.47 -1.89 1.21
N LEU A 310 -24.74 -3.06 1.78
CA LEU A 310 -25.90 -3.28 2.64
C LEU A 310 -25.61 -2.86 4.08
N ASP A 311 -24.38 -3.09 4.53
CA ASP A 311 -23.89 -2.74 5.85
C ASP A 311 -22.37 -2.47 5.75
N LEU A 312 -21.89 -1.36 6.33
CA LEU A 312 -20.46 -1.03 6.37
C LEU A 312 -19.70 -1.73 7.50
N GLY A 313 -20.41 -2.50 8.35
CA GLY A 313 -19.85 -3.15 9.51
C GLY A 313 -19.88 -2.26 10.75
N ARG A 314 -19.39 -2.80 11.86
CA ARG A 314 -19.55 -2.18 13.19
C ARG A 314 -18.72 -0.90 13.39
N GLY A 315 -17.65 -0.74 12.62
CA GLY A 315 -16.70 0.37 12.77
C GLY A 315 -17.10 1.66 12.06
N VAL A 316 -18.11 1.62 11.17
CA VAL A 316 -18.43 2.75 10.29
C VAL A 316 -19.94 2.98 10.23
N ASN A 317 -20.38 4.12 10.75
CA ASN A 317 -21.77 4.55 10.64
C ASN A 317 -21.84 5.93 9.96
N LEU A 318 -22.24 5.94 8.69
CA LEU A 318 -22.37 7.17 7.90
C LEU A 318 -23.62 7.98 8.23
N ASP A 319 -24.68 7.35 8.74
CA ASP A 319 -25.92 8.06 9.10
C ASP A 319 -25.66 9.12 10.17
N LEU A 320 -24.71 8.87 11.08
CA LEU A 320 -24.27 9.84 12.08
C LEU A 320 -23.79 11.17 11.47
N LEU A 321 -23.25 11.15 10.25
CA LEU A 321 -22.72 12.35 9.59
C LEU A 321 -23.80 13.29 9.05
N ARG A 322 -25.07 12.85 9.01
CA ARG A 322 -26.23 13.70 8.70
C ARG A 322 -26.73 14.45 9.93
N HIS A 323 -26.32 14.02 11.12
CA HIS A 323 -26.74 14.57 12.40
C HIS A 323 -25.53 15.10 13.16
N GLU A 324 -25.76 15.60 14.38
CA GLU A 324 -24.66 15.89 15.30
C GLU A 324 -24.17 14.60 15.96
N PHE A 325 -22.85 14.50 16.17
CA PHE A 325 -22.22 13.32 16.72
C PHE A 325 -21.01 13.66 17.58
N LEU A 326 -20.67 12.76 18.50
CA LEU A 326 -19.45 12.86 19.28
C LEU A 326 -18.29 12.24 18.49
N HIS A 327 -17.35 13.07 18.04
CA HIS A 327 -16.13 12.62 17.38
C HIS A 327 -15.07 12.28 18.43
N ARG A 328 -14.67 11.00 18.47
CA ARG A 328 -13.62 10.48 19.34
C ARG A 328 -12.30 10.38 18.58
N ILE A 329 -11.28 11.09 19.06
CA ILE A 329 -9.97 11.19 18.46
C ILE A 329 -8.96 10.52 19.40
N VAL A 330 -8.20 9.56 18.90
CA VAL A 330 -7.15 8.88 19.67
C VAL A 330 -5.79 9.41 19.22
N GLU A 331 -5.09 10.06 20.13
CA GLU A 331 -3.74 10.59 19.92
C GLU A 331 -2.64 9.58 20.32
N GLY A 332 -1.40 9.91 19.95
CA GLY A 332 -0.22 9.15 20.37
C GLY A 332 -0.12 9.09 21.89
N GLY A 333 0.24 7.92 22.44
CA GLY A 333 0.26 7.69 23.88
C GLY A 333 -1.10 7.35 24.51
N GLY A 334 -2.15 7.20 23.69
CA GLY A 334 -3.47 6.73 24.14
C GLY A 334 -4.38 7.84 24.69
N LYS A 335 -4.00 9.12 24.58
CA LYS A 335 -4.86 10.25 24.92
C LYS A 335 -6.08 10.25 24.00
N VAL A 336 -7.27 10.35 24.60
CA VAL A 336 -8.54 10.40 23.87
C VAL A 336 -9.13 11.79 24.02
N ILE A 337 -9.44 12.43 22.90
CA ILE A 337 -10.13 13.72 22.84
C ILE A 337 -11.52 13.46 22.26
N SER A 338 -12.58 13.95 22.92
CA SER A 338 -13.95 13.82 22.43
C SER A 338 -14.56 15.19 22.17
N ARG A 339 -15.20 15.38 21.00
CA ARG A 339 -15.76 16.68 20.59
C ARG A 339 -17.11 16.52 19.95
N MET A 340 -18.04 17.41 20.29
CA MET A 340 -19.31 17.50 19.56
C MET A 340 -19.07 18.10 18.16
N VAL A 341 -19.53 17.40 17.13
CA VAL A 341 -19.49 17.83 15.73
C VAL A 341 -20.93 17.96 15.24
N GLY A 342 -21.32 19.18 14.85
CA GLY A 342 -22.65 19.47 14.36
C GLY A 342 -23.15 20.85 14.82
N PRO A 343 -24.34 21.28 14.36
CA PRO A 343 -24.84 22.64 14.56
C PRO A 343 -24.96 23.11 16.02
N SER A 344 -25.18 22.21 16.99
CA SER A 344 -25.22 22.58 18.41
C SER A 344 -23.84 22.83 19.02
N SER A 345 -22.77 22.47 18.32
CA SER A 345 -21.40 22.77 18.76
C SER A 345 -21.13 24.26 18.57
N PRO A 346 -20.65 24.99 19.59
CA PRO A 346 -20.38 26.42 19.47
C PRO A 346 -19.27 26.73 18.46
N ASP A 347 -18.49 25.72 18.07
CA ASP A 347 -17.37 25.83 17.13
C ASP A 347 -17.73 25.50 15.69
N TRP A 348 -18.99 25.10 15.47
CA TRP A 348 -19.45 24.70 14.16
C TRP A 348 -19.51 25.87 13.20
N VAL A 349 -18.98 25.66 11.99
CA VAL A 349 -19.09 26.59 10.87
C VAL A 349 -19.88 25.91 9.77
N PRO A 350 -21.13 26.33 9.50
CA PRO A 350 -21.88 25.78 8.38
C PRO A 350 -21.24 26.19 7.05
N TYR A 351 -21.42 25.39 6.00
CA TYR A 351 -20.82 25.62 4.68
C TYR A 351 -21.08 27.02 4.15
N SER A 352 -22.30 27.54 4.36
CA SER A 352 -22.73 28.88 3.93
C SER A 352 -21.98 30.03 4.60
N GLU A 353 -21.34 29.79 5.75
CA GLU A 353 -20.55 30.78 6.49
C GLU A 353 -19.04 30.65 6.23
N VAL A 354 -18.62 29.62 5.50
CA VAL A 354 -17.22 29.47 5.10
C VAL A 354 -16.90 30.50 4.01
N PRO A 355 -15.84 31.32 4.15
CA PRO A 355 -15.46 32.27 3.12
C PRO A 355 -15.22 31.58 1.78
N LYS A 356 -15.78 32.12 0.70
CA LYS A 356 -15.57 31.57 -0.65
C LYS A 356 -14.09 31.43 -1.00
N ALA A 357 -13.29 32.45 -0.68
CA ALA A 357 -11.85 32.42 -0.91
C ALA A 357 -11.14 31.25 -0.18
N LEU A 358 -11.67 30.80 0.98
CA LEU A 358 -11.16 29.64 1.69
C LEU A 358 -11.51 28.34 0.99
N ILE A 359 -12.75 28.19 0.52
CA ILE A 359 -13.18 27.03 -0.29
C ILE A 359 -12.32 26.94 -1.55
N ASP A 360 -12.12 28.06 -2.24
CA ASP A 360 -11.31 28.14 -3.45
C ASP A 360 -9.84 27.81 -3.16
N ALA A 361 -9.26 28.38 -2.09
CA ALA A 361 -7.88 28.11 -1.69
C ALA A 361 -7.68 26.62 -1.33
N LEU A 362 -8.58 26.05 -0.54
CA LEU A 362 -8.53 24.68 -0.07
C LEU A 362 -8.65 23.69 -1.22
N THR A 363 -9.68 23.83 -2.06
CA THR A 363 -9.84 22.94 -3.21
C THR A 363 -8.69 23.14 -4.20
N GLN A 364 -8.20 24.35 -4.42
CA GLN A 364 -7.05 24.58 -5.29
C GLN A 364 -5.76 23.91 -4.80
N SER A 365 -5.51 23.93 -3.48
CA SER A 365 -4.30 23.36 -2.87
C SER A 365 -4.37 21.84 -2.77
N GLU A 366 -5.46 21.32 -2.19
CA GLU A 366 -5.56 19.92 -1.77
C GLU A 366 -6.26 19.04 -2.83
N ASP A 367 -7.26 19.57 -3.55
CA ASP A 367 -8.11 18.78 -4.43
C ASP A 367 -8.79 19.61 -5.52
N SER A 368 -8.02 19.97 -6.55
CA SER A 368 -8.46 20.96 -7.56
C SER A 368 -9.65 20.54 -8.42
N GLN A 369 -10.07 19.27 -8.32
CA GLN A 369 -11.20 18.69 -9.05
C GLN A 369 -12.30 18.22 -8.09
N PHE A 370 -12.27 18.65 -6.82
CA PHE A 370 -13.14 18.17 -5.74
C PHE A 370 -14.61 18.09 -6.14
N PHE A 371 -15.16 19.16 -6.73
CA PHE A 371 -16.56 19.23 -7.13
C PHE A 371 -16.91 18.40 -8.37
N SER A 372 -15.93 17.93 -9.14
CA SER A 372 -16.15 17.19 -10.39
C SER A 372 -15.97 15.68 -10.30
N HIS A 373 -15.27 15.16 -9.27
CA HIS A 373 -15.05 13.72 -9.10
C HIS A 373 -15.89 13.13 -7.96
N HIS A 374 -15.96 11.81 -7.87
CA HIS A 374 -16.70 11.08 -6.83
C HIS A 374 -15.74 10.39 -5.85
N GLY A 375 -15.02 11.18 -5.04
CA GLY A 375 -14.06 10.67 -4.05
C GLY A 375 -12.64 10.39 -4.52
N PHE A 376 -12.40 10.23 -5.82
CA PHE A 376 -11.06 9.89 -6.34
C PHE A 376 -10.69 10.75 -7.54
N SER A 377 -9.46 11.25 -7.56
CA SER A 377 -8.92 12.06 -8.66
C SER A 377 -7.81 11.31 -9.41
N VAL A 378 -8.14 10.77 -10.58
CA VAL A 378 -7.16 10.09 -11.45
C VAL A 378 -6.03 11.05 -11.85
N SER A 379 -6.35 12.33 -12.05
CA SER A 379 -5.35 13.34 -12.37
C SER A 379 -4.38 13.61 -11.21
N ALA A 380 -4.87 13.59 -9.96
CA ALA A 380 -4.05 13.71 -8.76
C ALA A 380 -3.14 12.48 -8.57
N ILE A 381 -3.67 11.27 -8.76
CA ILE A 381 -2.90 10.02 -8.72
C ILE A 381 -1.78 10.05 -9.75
N ARG A 382 -2.10 10.39 -11.01
CA ARG A 382 -1.09 10.47 -12.07
C ARG A 382 -0.01 11.51 -11.76
N ARG A 383 -0.39 12.70 -11.28
CA ARG A 383 0.55 13.78 -10.94
C ARG A 383 1.44 13.39 -9.75
N SER A 384 0.85 12.81 -8.71
CA SER A 384 1.57 12.33 -7.52
C SER A 384 2.62 11.29 -7.90
N LEU A 385 2.24 10.30 -8.72
CA LEU A 385 3.17 9.30 -9.25
C LEU A 385 4.30 9.94 -10.04
N GLN A 386 4.01 10.84 -10.98
CA GLN A 386 5.03 11.57 -11.76
C GLN A 386 6.05 12.28 -10.85
N VAL A 387 5.56 13.13 -9.94
CA VAL A 387 6.41 13.92 -9.03
C VAL A 387 7.23 13.02 -8.10
N ASN A 388 6.61 11.99 -7.54
CA ASN A 388 7.27 11.07 -6.62
C ASN A 388 8.38 10.27 -7.32
N MET A 389 8.16 9.88 -8.56
CA MET A 389 9.13 9.14 -9.36
C MET A 389 10.29 10.01 -9.83
N GLU A 390 10.01 11.25 -10.27
CA GLU A 390 11.03 12.23 -10.67
C GLU A 390 11.94 12.58 -9.50
N ARG A 391 11.35 12.89 -8.34
CA ARG A 391 12.08 13.31 -7.14
C ARG A 391 12.63 12.13 -6.33
N GLY A 392 12.21 10.90 -6.65
CA GLY A 392 12.78 9.70 -6.05
C GLY A 392 12.36 9.43 -4.62
N GLY A 393 11.12 9.78 -4.25
CA GLY A 393 10.59 9.66 -2.90
C GLY A 393 9.10 10.03 -2.86
N LEU A 394 8.48 9.85 -1.70
CA LEU A 394 7.07 10.21 -1.50
C LEU A 394 6.96 11.70 -1.15
N TYR A 395 6.93 12.56 -2.16
CA TYR A 395 6.87 14.03 -2.00
C TYR A 395 5.45 14.58 -2.06
N GLN A 396 4.56 13.93 -2.80
CA GLN A 396 3.21 14.38 -3.06
C GLN A 396 2.24 13.22 -2.93
N GLY A 397 1.21 13.37 -2.10
CA GLY A 397 0.09 12.44 -2.02
C GLY A 397 -0.94 12.66 -3.13
N ALA A 398 -1.80 11.66 -3.33
CA ALA A 398 -2.92 11.71 -4.28
C ALA A 398 -4.30 11.71 -3.61
N SER A 399 -4.35 11.83 -2.28
CA SER A 399 -5.60 11.67 -1.53
C SER A 399 -6.49 12.90 -1.64
N THR A 400 -7.76 12.69 -1.97
CA THR A 400 -8.79 13.73 -2.08
C THR A 400 -9.28 14.21 -0.72
N LEU A 401 -10.02 15.32 -0.67
CA LEU A 401 -10.62 15.81 0.58
C LEU A 401 -11.56 14.77 1.22
N SER A 402 -12.31 14.02 0.41
CA SER A 402 -13.21 12.97 0.88
C SER A 402 -12.46 11.78 1.48
N GLN A 403 -11.34 11.39 0.86
CA GLN A 403 -10.42 10.38 1.40
C GLN A 403 -9.82 10.81 2.73
N GLN A 404 -9.38 12.07 2.82
CA GLN A 404 -8.86 12.63 4.05
C GLN A 404 -9.94 12.72 5.14
N LEU A 405 -11.18 13.07 4.82
CA LEU A 405 -12.29 13.08 5.79
C LEU A 405 -12.54 11.68 6.38
N VAL A 406 -12.66 10.66 5.52
CA VAL A 406 -12.82 9.26 5.94
C VAL A 406 -11.67 8.82 6.85
N LYS A 407 -10.43 9.14 6.47
CA LYS A 407 -9.23 8.84 7.26
C LYS A 407 -9.32 9.45 8.67
N ASN A 408 -9.79 10.69 8.79
CA ASN A 408 -9.88 11.39 10.08
C ASN A 408 -11.07 10.94 10.97
N LEU A 409 -12.15 10.43 10.36
CA LEU A 409 -13.35 10.03 11.11
C LEU A 409 -13.34 8.56 11.53
N PHE A 410 -12.93 7.65 10.65
CA PHE A 410 -13.22 6.22 10.82
C PHE A 410 -11.99 5.33 10.92
N LEU A 411 -10.81 5.83 10.52
CA LEU A 411 -9.62 5.00 10.38
C LEU A 411 -8.50 5.41 11.33
N SER A 412 -7.64 4.45 11.65
CA SER A 412 -6.43 4.71 12.43
C SER A 412 -5.41 5.53 11.64
N ARG A 413 -4.43 6.13 12.35
CA ARG A 413 -3.30 6.85 11.74
C ARG A 413 -2.23 5.92 11.15
N GLU A 414 -2.47 4.60 11.13
CA GLU A 414 -1.53 3.62 10.57
C GLU A 414 -1.33 3.85 9.06
N LYS A 415 -0.20 3.43 8.50
CA LYS A 415 0.13 3.65 7.08
C LYS A 415 0.29 2.31 6.37
N THR A 416 -0.84 1.63 6.17
CA THR A 416 -0.89 0.29 5.58
C THR A 416 -1.80 0.24 4.36
N LEU A 417 -1.52 -0.65 3.40
CA LEU A 417 -2.37 -0.85 2.22
C LEU A 417 -3.77 -1.34 2.60
N VAL A 418 -3.85 -2.18 3.62
CA VAL A 418 -5.10 -2.63 4.25
C VAL A 418 -5.95 -1.45 4.72
N ARG A 419 -5.36 -0.50 5.45
CA ARG A 419 -6.08 0.71 5.87
C ARG A 419 -6.49 1.55 4.65
N LYS A 420 -5.64 1.66 3.63
CA LYS A 420 -5.97 2.40 2.40
C LYS A 420 -7.12 1.76 1.61
N LEU A 421 -7.21 0.43 1.58
CA LEU A 421 -8.34 -0.27 0.96
C LEU A 421 -9.66 0.05 1.68
N GLN A 422 -9.65 0.04 3.01
CA GLN A 422 -10.82 0.43 3.82
C GLN A 422 -11.21 1.89 3.55
N GLU A 423 -10.23 2.79 3.45
CA GLU A 423 -10.45 4.19 3.08
C GLU A 423 -11.15 4.31 1.72
N VAL A 424 -10.69 3.59 0.70
CA VAL A 424 -11.31 3.58 -0.63
C VAL A 424 -12.77 3.13 -0.56
N LEU A 425 -13.06 2.04 0.13
CA LEU A 425 -14.43 1.51 0.23
C LEU A 425 -15.36 2.48 0.97
N ILE A 426 -14.92 3.03 2.10
CA ILE A 426 -15.72 3.97 2.90
C ILE A 426 -15.89 5.29 2.13
N THR A 427 -14.85 5.80 1.46
CA THR A 427 -14.95 7.04 0.66
C THR A 427 -15.94 6.90 -0.48
N TRP A 428 -15.93 5.75 -1.18
CA TRP A 428 -16.91 5.49 -2.24
C TRP A 428 -18.35 5.54 -1.72
N GLN A 429 -18.60 4.95 -0.54
CA GLN A 429 -19.93 4.99 0.07
C GLN A 429 -20.28 6.38 0.62
N LEU A 430 -19.33 7.10 1.22
CA LEU A 430 -19.50 8.47 1.71
C LEU A 430 -19.94 9.42 0.58
N GLU A 431 -19.31 9.34 -0.58
CA GLU A 431 -19.59 10.17 -1.76
C GLU A 431 -20.96 9.89 -2.40
N LYS A 432 -21.52 8.71 -2.19
CA LYS A 432 -22.93 8.41 -2.54
C LYS A 432 -23.90 8.94 -1.49
N PHE A 433 -23.44 9.07 -0.25
CA PHE A 433 -24.30 9.30 0.91
C PHE A 433 -24.47 10.78 1.26
N LEU A 434 -23.46 11.62 0.98
CA LEU A 434 -23.41 13.05 1.28
C LEU A 434 -23.14 13.90 0.03
N SER A 435 -23.60 15.16 0.02
CA SER A 435 -23.24 16.13 -1.03
C SER A 435 -21.81 16.65 -0.83
N LYS A 436 -21.23 17.26 -1.88
CA LYS A 436 -19.88 17.84 -1.83
C LYS A 436 -19.76 18.96 -0.81
N GLU A 437 -20.77 19.80 -0.69
CA GLU A 437 -20.85 20.87 0.30
C GLU A 437 -20.84 20.30 1.72
N LYS A 438 -21.60 19.22 1.96
CA LYS A 438 -21.65 18.58 3.27
C LYS A 438 -20.32 17.90 3.63
N ILE A 439 -19.66 17.26 2.66
CA ILE A 439 -18.32 16.69 2.85
C ILE A 439 -17.33 17.80 3.23
N LEU A 440 -17.34 18.94 2.52
CA LEU A 440 -16.42 20.04 2.81
C LEU A 440 -16.71 20.70 4.16
N GLU A 441 -17.99 20.85 4.51
CA GLU A 441 -18.43 21.35 5.83
C GLU A 441 -17.90 20.46 6.95
N LEU A 442 -18.14 19.15 6.88
CA LEU A 442 -17.63 18.19 7.86
C LEU A 442 -16.10 18.22 7.92
N TYR A 443 -15.43 18.22 6.76
CA TYR A 443 -13.98 18.28 6.67
C TYR A 443 -13.41 19.48 7.43
N LEU A 444 -13.89 20.69 7.13
CA LEU A 444 -13.41 21.91 7.76
C LEU A 444 -13.64 21.95 9.27
N ASN A 445 -14.68 21.28 9.78
CA ASN A 445 -15.01 21.22 11.21
C ASN A 445 -14.31 20.07 11.97
N VAL A 446 -13.85 19.04 11.26
CA VAL A 446 -13.28 17.81 11.86
C VAL A 446 -11.76 17.80 11.85
N ILE A 447 -11.10 18.33 10.81
CA ILE A 447 -9.65 18.18 10.69
C ILE A 447 -8.87 18.91 11.80
N GLU A 448 -7.68 18.38 12.07
CA GLU A 448 -6.67 18.99 12.94
C GLU A 448 -5.91 20.08 12.16
N TRP A 449 -5.86 21.29 12.71
CA TRP A 449 -5.15 22.46 12.15
C TRP A 449 -3.85 22.77 12.90
N GLY A 450 -3.66 22.22 14.09
CA GLY A 450 -2.47 22.32 14.93
C GLY A 450 -2.60 21.36 16.12
N PRO A 451 -1.59 21.24 17.02
CA PRO A 451 -1.69 20.38 18.19
C PRO A 451 -2.97 20.69 19.00
N GLU A 452 -3.91 19.74 18.98
CA GLU A 452 -5.20 19.83 19.68
C GLU A 452 -6.15 20.94 19.17
N VAL A 453 -5.85 21.56 18.02
CA VAL A 453 -6.69 22.59 17.39
C VAL A 453 -7.50 21.95 16.28
N PHE A 454 -8.80 21.75 16.50
CA PHE A 454 -9.67 21.04 15.57
C PHE A 454 -10.84 21.92 15.08
N GLY A 455 -11.07 21.92 13.77
CA GLY A 455 -12.14 22.71 13.16
C GLY A 455 -11.75 24.15 12.82
N LEU A 456 -12.35 24.68 11.75
CA LEU A 456 -12.00 25.95 11.13
C LEU A 456 -12.14 27.14 12.08
N LYS A 457 -13.26 27.23 12.82
CA LYS A 457 -13.46 28.34 13.78
C LYS A 457 -12.38 28.36 14.85
N GLN A 458 -12.06 27.19 15.39
CA GLN A 458 -11.01 27.08 16.40
C GLN A 458 -9.63 27.39 15.84
N ALA A 459 -9.34 26.99 14.61
CA ALA A 459 -8.11 27.39 13.92
C ALA A 459 -8.02 28.91 13.72
N ALA A 460 -9.08 29.54 13.21
CA ALA A 460 -9.13 30.99 12.97
C ALA A 460 -8.91 31.79 14.28
N MET A 461 -9.55 31.36 15.37
CA MET A 461 -9.36 31.94 16.69
C MET A 461 -7.96 31.69 17.25
N HIS A 462 -7.44 30.47 17.12
CA HIS A 462 -6.12 30.07 17.63
C HIS A 462 -4.97 30.85 16.96
N TYR A 463 -5.00 30.98 15.64
CA TYR A 463 -3.92 31.64 14.91
C TYR A 463 -4.07 33.17 14.83
N PHE A 464 -5.30 33.68 14.74
CA PHE A 464 -5.56 35.08 14.41
C PHE A 464 -6.55 35.79 15.34
N GLY A 465 -7.21 35.08 16.26
CA GLY A 465 -8.22 35.66 17.14
C GLY A 465 -9.43 36.21 16.39
N LYS A 466 -9.77 35.59 15.25
CA LYS A 466 -10.80 36.05 14.31
C LYS A 466 -11.83 34.95 14.04
N LEU A 467 -13.05 35.37 13.73
CA LEU A 467 -14.02 34.47 13.13
C LEU A 467 -13.60 34.11 11.69
N PRO A 468 -13.99 32.93 11.17
CA PRO A 468 -13.66 32.55 9.79
C PRO A 468 -14.04 33.59 8.75
N SER A 469 -15.18 34.26 8.92
CA SER A 469 -15.68 35.33 8.04
C SER A 469 -14.82 36.61 8.02
N GLU A 470 -13.94 36.79 9.00
CA GLU A 470 -13.09 37.98 9.18
C GLU A 470 -11.66 37.76 8.68
N LEU A 471 -11.33 36.55 8.22
CA LEU A 471 -10.00 36.21 7.73
C LEU A 471 -9.73 36.92 6.40
N ASN A 472 -8.56 37.53 6.29
CA ASN A 472 -8.09 38.05 5.00
C ASN A 472 -7.46 36.92 4.15
N LEU A 473 -7.22 37.21 2.87
CA LEU A 473 -6.69 36.23 1.92
C LEU A 473 -5.33 35.64 2.33
N LEU A 474 -4.47 36.43 2.98
CA LEU A 474 -3.17 35.96 3.45
C LEU A 474 -3.31 34.98 4.62
N GLU A 475 -4.22 35.24 5.55
CA GLU A 475 -4.57 34.37 6.68
C GLU A 475 -5.24 33.07 6.20
N ILE A 476 -6.15 33.17 5.23
CA ILE A 476 -6.76 32.00 4.56
C ILE A 476 -5.67 31.13 3.91
N ALA A 477 -4.77 31.74 3.14
CA ALA A 477 -3.70 31.01 2.46
C ALA A 477 -2.74 30.34 3.47
N PHE A 478 -2.50 30.96 4.62
CA PHE A 478 -1.75 30.35 5.71
C PHE A 478 -2.47 29.11 6.27
N LEU A 479 -3.76 29.22 6.62
CA LEU A 479 -4.54 28.11 7.17
C LEU A 479 -4.58 26.92 6.19
N VAL A 480 -4.76 27.17 4.89
CA VAL A 480 -4.74 26.09 3.90
C VAL A 480 -3.33 25.49 3.76
N ALA A 481 -2.27 26.30 3.80
CA ALA A 481 -0.91 25.81 3.64
C ALA A 481 -0.42 24.91 4.79
N ILE A 482 -1.04 24.96 5.98
CA ILE A 482 -0.67 24.11 7.12
C ILE A 482 -1.34 22.74 7.12
N ILE A 483 -2.47 22.57 6.41
CA ILE A 483 -3.28 21.32 6.41
C ILE A 483 -2.47 20.05 6.15
N PRO A 484 -1.47 20.01 5.23
CA PRO A 484 -0.73 18.78 4.97
C PRO A 484 0.08 18.27 6.17
N ASN A 485 0.50 19.15 7.09
CA ASN A 485 1.20 18.76 8.30
C ASN A 485 1.00 19.79 9.44
N PRO A 486 -0.19 19.81 10.07
CA PRO A 486 -0.62 20.86 10.98
C PRO A 486 0.29 20.97 12.21
N LYS A 487 0.70 19.83 12.79
CA LYS A 487 1.58 19.79 13.97
C LYS A 487 2.98 20.32 13.67
N LEU A 488 3.53 19.99 12.50
CA LEU A 488 4.85 20.48 12.10
C LEU A 488 4.82 21.99 11.84
N TYR A 489 3.83 22.47 11.08
CA TYR A 489 3.76 23.87 10.68
C TYR A 489 3.28 24.80 11.80
N HIS A 490 2.69 24.27 12.87
CA HIS A 490 2.39 25.03 14.08
C HIS A 490 3.63 25.69 14.70
N ALA A 491 4.83 25.14 14.50
CA ALA A 491 6.08 25.76 14.93
C ALA A 491 6.31 27.18 14.33
N HIS A 492 5.67 27.54 13.21
CA HIS A 492 5.69 28.92 12.68
C HIS A 492 4.92 29.90 13.56
N PHE A 493 3.79 29.45 14.10
CA PHE A 493 2.99 30.22 15.05
C PHE A 493 3.72 30.38 16.37
N GLU A 494 4.34 29.31 16.89
CA GLU A 494 5.11 29.38 18.15
C GLU A 494 6.27 30.36 18.08
N ARG A 495 6.95 30.44 16.93
CA ARG A 495 8.00 31.44 16.69
C ARG A 495 7.48 32.85 16.43
N GLY A 496 6.17 33.01 16.22
CA GLY A 496 5.56 34.27 15.78
C GLY A 496 5.97 34.69 14.36
N ALA A 497 6.59 33.81 13.56
CA ALA A 497 7.15 34.15 12.26
C ALA A 497 7.23 32.95 11.30
N LEU A 498 6.97 33.24 10.02
CA LEU A 498 7.16 32.29 8.94
C LEU A 498 8.64 32.16 8.56
N SER A 499 9.06 30.95 8.17
CA SER A 499 10.35 30.83 7.47
C SER A 499 10.20 31.40 6.06
N PRO A 500 11.28 31.89 5.42
CA PRO A 500 11.19 32.39 4.05
C PRO A 500 10.60 31.37 3.05
N ALA A 501 10.95 30.09 3.22
CA ALA A 501 10.42 29.01 2.39
C ALA A 501 8.91 28.80 2.58
N PHE A 502 8.41 28.88 3.83
CA PHE A 502 7.00 28.71 4.11
C PHE A 502 6.18 29.95 3.71
N ASP A 503 6.71 31.17 3.88
CA ASP A 503 6.09 32.40 3.35
C ASP A 503 5.94 32.33 1.83
N ALA A 504 6.98 31.86 1.12
CA ALA A 504 6.93 31.66 -0.33
C ALA A 504 5.87 30.62 -0.74
N ARG A 505 5.62 29.59 0.07
CA ARG A 505 4.54 28.60 -0.13
C ARG A 505 3.17 29.25 0.02
N VAL A 506 2.93 29.99 1.10
CA VAL A 506 1.66 30.71 1.36
C VAL A 506 1.37 31.68 0.22
N LYS A 507 2.34 32.52 -0.14
CA LYS A 507 2.24 33.47 -1.26
C LYS A 507 2.17 32.81 -2.63
N GLY A 508 2.70 31.59 -2.76
CA GLY A 508 2.57 30.76 -3.96
C GLY A 508 1.13 30.36 -4.22
N LEU A 509 0.40 29.99 -3.16
CA LEU A 509 -1.02 29.66 -3.25
C LEU A 509 -1.85 30.87 -3.72
N ILE A 510 -1.63 32.04 -3.13
CA ILE A 510 -2.31 33.29 -3.53
C ILE A 510 -2.08 33.61 -5.01
N ARG A 511 -0.83 33.48 -5.49
CA ARG A 511 -0.51 33.69 -6.91
C ARG A 511 -1.22 32.70 -7.82
N GLU A 512 -1.31 31.43 -7.41
CA GLU A 512 -2.04 30.41 -8.19
C GLU A 512 -3.55 30.69 -8.22
N MET A 513 -4.13 31.14 -7.11
CA MET A 513 -5.53 31.57 -7.05
C MET A 513 -5.82 32.74 -7.99
N ALA A 514 -4.95 33.77 -7.98
CA ALA A 514 -5.06 34.91 -8.88
C ALA A 514 -4.92 34.50 -10.35
N ARG A 515 -3.95 33.62 -10.66
CA ARG A 515 -3.72 33.08 -12.02
C ARG A 515 -4.94 32.34 -12.57
N ARG A 516 -5.73 31.72 -11.70
CA ARG A 516 -6.97 31.02 -12.05
C ARG A 516 -8.23 31.89 -12.00
N GLY A 517 -8.09 33.18 -11.63
CA GLY A 517 -9.22 34.10 -11.50
C GLY A 517 -10.12 33.78 -10.31
N LEU A 518 -9.63 33.06 -9.29
CA LEU A 518 -10.38 32.75 -8.06
C LEU A 518 -10.43 33.95 -7.11
N VAL A 519 -9.45 34.86 -7.24
CA VAL A 519 -9.37 36.16 -6.55
C VAL A 519 -8.99 37.22 -7.57
N THR A 520 -9.35 38.47 -7.30
CA THR A 520 -8.95 39.61 -8.12
C THR A 520 -7.45 39.87 -7.98
N LYS A 521 -6.89 40.59 -8.95
CA LYS A 521 -5.48 40.97 -8.92
C LYS A 521 -5.20 41.91 -7.74
N GLU A 522 -6.14 42.81 -7.46
CA GLU A 522 -6.08 43.78 -6.38
C GLU A 522 -6.04 43.10 -5.01
N GLU A 523 -6.93 42.12 -4.76
CA GLU A 523 -6.93 41.32 -3.53
C GLU A 523 -5.62 40.54 -3.36
N ALA A 524 -5.10 39.97 -4.46
CA ALA A 524 -3.84 39.25 -4.44
C ALA A 524 -2.66 40.18 -4.16
N ASP A 525 -2.58 41.33 -4.81
CA ASP A 525 -1.50 42.31 -4.62
C ASP A 525 -1.51 42.86 -3.17
N GLU A 526 -2.70 43.14 -2.62
CA GLU A 526 -2.86 43.53 -1.21
C GLU A 526 -2.37 42.43 -0.25
N ALA A 527 -2.80 41.19 -0.46
CA ALA A 527 -2.39 40.06 0.37
C ALA A 527 -0.87 39.78 0.28
N MET A 528 -0.28 40.00 -0.90
CA MET A 528 1.16 39.84 -1.14
C MET A 528 2.01 40.92 -0.46
N ALA A 529 1.48 42.15 -0.34
CA ALA A 529 2.10 43.26 0.38
C ALA A 529 1.94 43.15 1.91
N GLY A 530 0.89 42.44 2.36
CA GLY A 530 0.60 42.18 3.76
C GLY A 530 1.68 41.37 4.49
N ARG A 531 1.58 41.38 5.83
CA ARG A 531 2.37 40.52 6.72
C ARG A 531 1.42 39.81 7.67
N LEU A 532 1.63 38.50 7.86
CA LEU A 532 0.88 37.73 8.85
C LEU A 532 1.17 38.24 10.25
N ARG A 533 0.10 38.40 11.04
CA ARG A 533 0.17 38.79 12.44
C ARG A 533 -0.57 37.73 13.24
N PHE A 534 0.19 36.94 13.99
CA PHE A 534 -0.38 35.96 14.90
C PHE A 534 -0.82 36.62 16.20
N VAL A 535 -1.85 36.05 16.83
CA VAL A 535 -2.16 36.37 18.22
C VAL A 535 -1.11 35.75 19.16
N PRO A 536 -0.96 36.28 20.40
CA PRO A 536 -0.14 35.61 21.41
C PRO A 536 -0.58 34.16 21.60
N ILE A 537 0.38 33.27 21.85
CA ILE A 537 0.10 31.85 22.11
C ILE A 537 -0.84 31.75 23.31
N GLN A 538 -2.02 31.19 23.07
CA GLN A 538 -2.96 30.78 24.09
C GLN A 538 -2.93 29.26 24.19
N PRO A 539 -3.23 28.68 25.36
CA PRO A 539 -3.49 27.25 25.43
C PRO A 539 -4.59 26.89 24.43
N PRO A 540 -4.54 25.70 23.81
CA PRO A 540 -5.60 25.28 22.93
C PRO A 540 -6.94 25.39 23.69
N PRO A 541 -7.96 25.97 23.05
CA PRO A 541 -9.26 26.13 23.68
C PRO A 541 -9.74 24.76 24.16
N PRO A 542 -10.36 24.66 25.33
CA PRO A 542 -10.82 23.39 25.87
C PRO A 542 -11.67 22.70 24.81
N SER A 543 -11.43 21.41 24.57
CA SER A 543 -12.35 20.62 23.74
C SER A 543 -13.75 20.82 24.29
N ASN A 544 -14.74 21.01 23.40
CA ASN A 544 -16.16 21.00 23.77
C ASN A 544 -16.57 19.57 24.17
N GLU A 545 -15.94 19.05 25.21
CA GLU A 545 -16.25 17.80 25.88
C GLU A 545 -17.65 17.96 26.48
N GLY A 546 -18.64 17.45 25.76
CA GLY A 546 -19.96 17.18 26.28
C GLY A 546 -20.67 18.39 26.89
N LEU A 547 -21.63 18.93 26.13
CA LEU A 547 -22.87 19.50 26.69
C LEU A 547 -23.72 18.43 27.42
N GLY A 548 -23.11 17.48 28.15
CA GLY A 548 -23.81 16.49 28.96
C GLY A 548 -24.48 15.33 28.20
N LEU A 549 -24.11 15.04 26.95
CA LEU A 549 -24.58 13.85 26.24
C LEU A 549 -23.59 12.71 26.44
N GLU A 550 -24.06 11.61 27.04
CA GLU A 550 -23.25 10.40 27.24
C GLU A 550 -22.66 9.91 25.91
N PRO A 551 -21.36 9.53 25.88
CA PRO A 551 -20.79 8.90 24.69
C PRO A 551 -21.57 7.62 24.36
N PRO A 552 -21.77 7.26 23.07
CA PRO A 552 -22.21 5.93 22.73
C PRO A 552 -21.24 4.94 23.38
N GLY A 553 -21.80 4.00 24.16
CA GLY A 553 -21.02 3.10 25.01
C GLY A 553 -19.94 2.35 24.24
N PRO A 554 -18.88 1.89 24.92
CA PRO A 554 -17.85 1.06 24.30
C PRO A 554 -18.52 -0.14 23.59
N PRO A 555 -17.96 -0.61 22.46
CA PRO A 555 -18.44 -1.84 21.83
C PRO A 555 -18.45 -2.95 22.90
N PRO A 556 -19.49 -3.80 22.92
CA PRO A 556 -19.61 -4.83 23.94
C PRO A 556 -18.34 -5.69 23.96
N PRO A 557 -17.83 -6.06 25.15
CA PRO A 557 -16.71 -6.98 25.23
C PRO A 557 -17.06 -8.28 24.50
N PRO A 558 -16.08 -8.97 23.89
CA PRO A 558 -16.32 -10.27 23.30
C PRO A 558 -17.00 -11.16 24.36
N PRO A 559 -18.01 -11.96 23.98
CA PRO A 559 -18.66 -12.85 24.93
C PRO A 559 -17.57 -13.71 25.59
N GLU A 560 -17.53 -13.68 26.92
CA GLU A 560 -16.72 -14.61 27.69
C GLU A 560 -17.19 -16.02 27.33
N GLU A 561 -16.26 -16.86 26.90
CA GLU A 561 -16.51 -18.28 26.66
C GLU A 561 -16.91 -18.93 28.00
N GLU A 562 -18.19 -19.27 28.15
CA GLU A 562 -18.67 -20.29 29.10
C GLU A 562 -18.75 -21.66 28.43
#